data_AF-A0A9P0CZK9-F1
#
_entry.id   AF-A0A9P0CZK9-F1
#
_cell.length_a   1.000
_cell.length_b   1.000
_cell.length_c   1.000
_cell.angle_alpha   90.00
_cell.angle_beta   90.00
_cell.angle_gamma   90.00
#
_symmetry.space_group_name_H-M   'P 1'
#
loop_
_entity.id
_entity.type
_entity.pdbx_description
1 polymer ?
#
loop_
_entity_poly.entity_id
_entity_poly.type
_entity_poly.pdbx_seq_one_letter_code
_entity_poly.pdbx_strand_id
1 'polypeptide(L)'
;MDIEENKVLQEEQFILRLPLEEAKRIREVLRNKPEKLKKLMKISVDLNDNKVLLNLGKNKLYGSIKKLPTLIESYKTNICNNKSLLYKTADICHIVECVYEERAKEKNETIHGICPPLKNVKKKRFRKTLFNKDFAVEAEKVSKELYYLLSTDLEACSSKFEIIYEGDPTEKAKKQCEKSLFGQLSSDSSESENNSNE
;
A
#
# COMPACT_ATOMS: atom_id res chain seq x y z
N MET A 1 -1.14 -31.90 -23.24
CA MET A 1 -0.82 -30.65 -23.97
C MET A 1 -0.88 -29.56 -22.93
N ASP A 2 0.24 -29.38 -22.24
CA ASP A 2 0.35 -28.42 -21.16
C ASP A 2 0.50 -27.04 -21.78
N ILE A 3 -0.61 -26.31 -21.81
CA ILE A 3 -0.58 -24.87 -22.01
C ILE A 3 -0.08 -24.33 -20.67
N GLU A 4 1.24 -24.37 -20.45
CA GLU A 4 1.86 -23.41 -19.57
C GLU A 4 1.60 -22.04 -20.21
N GLU A 5 0.48 -21.43 -19.81
CA GLU A 5 0.15 -20.06 -20.11
C GLU A 5 1.41 -19.23 -19.87
N ASN A 6 1.89 -18.57 -20.92
CA ASN A 6 2.98 -17.60 -20.84
C ASN A 6 2.60 -16.56 -19.78
N LYS A 7 3.00 -16.79 -18.52
CA LYS A 7 2.75 -15.89 -17.41
C LYS A 7 3.61 -14.66 -17.65
N VAL A 8 3.03 -13.68 -18.32
CA VAL A 8 3.69 -12.40 -18.58
C VAL A 8 3.92 -11.72 -17.23
N LEU A 9 5.17 -11.69 -16.79
CA LEU A 9 5.58 -10.93 -15.62
C LEU A 9 5.56 -9.44 -15.97
N GLN A 10 4.85 -8.66 -15.18
CA GLN A 10 4.82 -7.22 -15.34
C GLN A 10 6.14 -6.62 -14.84
N GLU A 11 6.73 -5.72 -15.62
CA GLU A 11 7.93 -5.00 -15.22
C GLU A 11 7.60 -3.99 -14.11
N GLU A 12 8.32 -4.07 -12.99
CA GLU A 12 8.24 -3.07 -11.93
C GLU A 12 9.28 -1.98 -12.12
N GLN A 13 8.84 -0.72 -12.08
CA GLN A 13 9.69 0.44 -12.30
C GLN A 13 9.52 1.46 -11.16
N PHE A 14 10.64 2.08 -10.74
CA PHE A 14 10.66 3.13 -9.74
C PHE A 14 11.67 4.22 -10.09
N ILE A 15 11.50 5.41 -9.52
CA ILE A 15 12.46 6.51 -9.72
C ILE A 15 13.57 6.40 -8.68
N LEU A 16 14.83 6.41 -9.12
CA LEU A 16 15.98 6.52 -8.23
C LEU A 16 16.49 7.97 -8.21
N ARG A 17 16.48 8.60 -7.04
CA ARG A 17 17.01 9.94 -6.80
C ARG A 17 18.30 9.85 -5.99
N LEU A 18 19.35 10.47 -6.50
CA LEU A 18 20.68 10.48 -5.91
C LEU A 18 21.13 11.90 -5.59
N PRO A 19 22.13 12.07 -4.71
CA PRO A 19 22.86 13.32 -4.61
C PRO A 19 23.42 13.76 -5.97
N LEU A 20 23.50 15.06 -6.19
CA LEU A 20 23.81 15.65 -7.50
C LEU A 20 25.12 15.12 -8.10
N GLU A 21 26.16 15.01 -7.28
CA GLU A 21 27.48 14.57 -7.72
C GLU A 21 27.49 13.11 -8.18
N GLU A 22 26.85 12.22 -7.42
CA GLU A 22 26.73 10.80 -7.80
C GLU A 22 25.80 10.61 -9.01
N ALA A 23 24.74 11.42 -9.12
CA ALA A 23 23.86 11.42 -10.29
C ALA A 23 24.60 11.81 -11.58
N LYS A 24 25.47 12.84 -11.52
CA LYS A 24 26.31 13.25 -12.66
C LYS A 24 27.28 12.13 -13.06
N ARG A 25 27.97 11.55 -12.08
CA ARG A 25 28.92 10.44 -12.30
C ARG A 25 28.26 9.24 -12.97
N ILE A 26 27.09 8.80 -12.48
CA ILE A 26 26.35 7.69 -13.08
C ILE A 26 25.87 8.05 -14.50
N ARG A 27 25.42 9.29 -14.72
CA ARG A 27 25.01 9.76 -16.04
C ARG A 27 26.14 9.69 -17.07
N GLU A 28 27.37 10.05 -16.69
CA GLU A 28 28.54 9.94 -17.56
C GLU A 28 28.87 8.47 -17.88
N VAL A 29 28.81 7.58 -16.88
CA VAL A 29 29.05 6.15 -17.08
C VAL A 29 27.99 5.54 -17.99
N LEU A 30 26.71 5.87 -17.80
CA LEU A 30 25.61 5.40 -18.65
C LEU A 30 25.77 5.80 -20.12
N ARG A 31 26.26 7.02 -20.38
CA ARG A 31 26.46 7.52 -21.74
C ARG A 31 27.68 6.90 -22.42
N ASN A 32 28.78 6.76 -21.69
CA ASN A 32 30.07 6.38 -22.28
C ASN A 32 30.31 4.86 -22.27
N LYS A 33 29.97 4.19 -21.17
CA LYS A 33 30.30 2.77 -20.92
C LYS A 33 29.22 2.11 -20.04
N PRO A 34 28.00 1.89 -20.56
CA PRO A 34 26.89 1.33 -19.79
C PRO A 34 27.21 -0.05 -19.21
N GLU A 35 28.02 -0.85 -19.90
CA GLU A 35 28.50 -2.18 -19.45
C GLU A 35 29.15 -2.15 -18.05
N LYS A 36 29.79 -1.02 -17.69
CA LYS A 36 30.48 -0.87 -16.41
C LYS A 36 29.52 -0.61 -15.26
N LEU A 37 28.29 -0.20 -15.53
CA LEU A 37 27.33 0.17 -14.48
C LEU A 37 27.00 -1.02 -13.58
N LYS A 38 26.86 -2.23 -14.16
CA LYS A 38 26.57 -3.46 -13.42
C LYS A 38 27.62 -3.79 -12.35
N LYS A 39 28.88 -3.41 -12.59
CA LYS A 39 29.98 -3.59 -11.62
C LYS A 39 30.06 -2.43 -10.62
N LEU A 40 29.73 -1.21 -11.07
CA LEU A 40 29.85 0.01 -10.28
C LEU A 40 28.72 0.15 -9.25
N MET A 41 27.50 -0.26 -9.60
CA MET A 41 26.29 0.04 -8.86
C MET A 41 25.59 -1.26 -8.43
N LYS A 42 25.31 -1.39 -7.13
CA LYS A 42 24.50 -2.47 -6.56
C LYS A 42 23.43 -1.89 -5.64
N ILE A 43 22.19 -2.31 -5.85
CA ILE A 43 21.04 -1.91 -5.04
C ILE A 43 20.64 -3.11 -4.18
N SER A 44 20.51 -2.90 -2.88
CA SER A 44 19.96 -3.90 -1.96
C SER A 44 18.76 -3.28 -1.28
N VAL A 45 17.62 -3.95 -1.35
CA VAL A 45 16.34 -3.43 -0.86
C VAL A 45 15.90 -4.26 0.34
N ASP A 46 15.55 -3.58 1.42
CA ASP A 46 14.88 -4.16 2.57
C ASP A 46 13.42 -3.68 2.57
N LEU A 47 12.51 -4.60 2.24
CA LEU A 47 11.08 -4.33 2.10
C LEU A 47 10.39 -4.10 3.45
N ASN A 48 10.92 -4.65 4.55
CA ASN A 48 10.29 -4.54 5.86
C ASN A 48 10.42 -3.11 6.41
N ASP A 49 11.60 -2.51 6.23
CA ASP A 49 11.90 -1.17 6.73
C ASP A 49 11.80 -0.06 5.67
N ASN A 50 11.41 -0.39 4.42
CA ASN A 50 11.42 0.53 3.28
C ASN A 50 12.81 1.19 3.08
N LYS A 51 13.87 0.47 3.40
CA LYS A 51 15.26 0.93 3.32
C LYS A 51 15.92 0.37 2.07
N VAL A 52 16.80 1.16 1.47
CA VAL A 52 17.59 0.76 0.32
C VAL A 52 19.04 1.07 0.61
N LEU A 53 19.93 0.10 0.45
CA LEU A 53 21.37 0.33 0.47
C LEU A 53 21.87 0.37 -0.97
N LEU A 54 22.48 1.48 -1.35
CA LEU A 54 23.06 1.68 -2.67
C LEU A 54 24.59 1.73 -2.55
N ASN A 55 25.25 0.70 -3.08
CA ASN A 55 26.71 0.66 -3.17
C ASN A 55 27.14 1.20 -4.53
N LEU A 56 27.88 2.31 -4.53
CA LEU A 56 28.39 2.96 -5.74
C LEU A 56 29.93 3.01 -5.71
N GLY A 57 30.55 1.95 -6.21
CA GLY A 57 31.99 1.76 -6.14
C GLY A 57 32.47 1.66 -4.68
N LYS A 58 33.11 2.73 -4.18
CA LYS A 58 33.60 2.82 -2.80
C LYS A 58 32.60 3.53 -1.86
N ASN A 59 31.64 4.26 -2.42
CA ASN A 59 30.70 5.05 -1.64
C ASN A 59 29.46 4.21 -1.32
N LYS A 60 28.94 4.37 -0.12
CA LYS A 60 27.65 3.81 0.29
C LYS A 60 26.66 4.96 0.43
N LEU A 61 25.47 4.74 -0.11
CA LEU A 61 24.35 5.65 -0.02
C LEU A 61 23.18 4.93 0.64
N TYR A 62 22.47 5.64 1.49
CA TYR A 62 21.30 5.14 2.20
C TYR A 62 20.05 5.74 1.55
N GLY A 63 19.18 4.87 1.06
CA GLY A 63 17.94 5.20 0.39
C GLY A 63 16.73 4.86 1.25
N SER A 64 15.66 5.63 1.06
CA SER A 64 14.33 5.33 1.59
C SER A 64 13.32 5.25 0.45
N ILE A 65 12.51 4.20 0.44
CA ILE A 65 11.41 4.04 -0.52
C ILE A 65 10.24 4.91 -0.07
N LYS A 66 9.81 5.83 -0.94
CA LYS A 66 8.70 6.73 -0.67
C LYS A 66 7.65 6.63 -1.78
N LYS A 67 6.37 6.65 -1.40
CA LYS A 67 5.24 6.73 -2.32
C LYS A 67 5.13 8.13 -2.91
N LEU A 68 5.06 8.23 -4.23
CA LEU A 68 4.75 9.44 -4.95
C LEU A 68 3.24 9.74 -4.87
N PRO A 69 2.85 11.01 -4.76
CA PRO A 69 1.44 11.40 -4.76
C PRO A 69 0.79 11.26 -6.13
N THR A 70 1.57 11.24 -7.21
CA THR A 70 1.12 11.25 -8.60
C THR A 70 1.53 9.97 -9.27
N LEU A 71 0.62 9.35 -10.01
CA LEU A 71 0.92 8.23 -10.91
C LEU A 71 1.72 8.75 -12.10
N ILE A 72 2.81 8.06 -12.43
CA ILE A 72 3.66 8.37 -13.57
C ILE A 72 3.66 7.16 -14.49
N GLU A 73 3.35 7.34 -15.75
CA GLU A 73 3.36 6.27 -16.74
C GLU A 73 4.66 6.32 -17.53
N SER A 74 5.31 5.17 -17.71
CA SER A 74 6.46 5.03 -18.59
C SER A 74 6.01 4.53 -19.97
N TYR A 75 6.51 5.18 -21.01
CA TYR A 75 6.21 4.84 -22.39
C TYR A 75 7.49 4.57 -23.17
N LYS A 76 7.46 3.58 -24.07
CA LYS A 76 8.52 3.33 -25.05
C LYS A 76 8.02 3.61 -26.46
N THR A 77 8.93 3.98 -27.35
CA THR A 77 8.71 4.06 -28.79
C THR A 77 9.80 3.27 -29.50
N ASN A 78 9.45 2.59 -30.58
CA ASN A 78 10.36 1.80 -31.40
C ASN A 78 10.94 2.58 -32.58
N ILE A 79 10.49 3.82 -32.80
CA ILE A 79 10.94 4.66 -33.91
C ILE A 79 11.72 5.83 -33.35
N CYS A 80 13.01 5.89 -33.70
CA CYS A 80 13.84 7.06 -33.42
C CYS A 80 13.19 8.30 -34.06
N ASN A 81 12.88 9.30 -33.25
CA ASN A 81 12.26 10.59 -33.63
C ASN A 81 10.75 10.61 -33.96
N ASN A 82 10.03 9.48 -33.96
CA ASN A 82 8.56 9.52 -34.03
C ASN A 82 7.95 9.44 -32.62
N LYS A 83 7.45 10.59 -32.15
CA LYS A 83 6.83 10.74 -30.83
C LYS A 83 5.32 10.54 -30.84
N SER A 84 4.71 10.25 -31.98
CA SER A 84 3.25 10.08 -32.06
C SER A 84 2.78 8.73 -31.54
N LEU A 85 3.61 7.69 -31.67
CA LEU A 85 3.27 6.33 -31.27
C LEU A 85 4.06 5.94 -30.01
N LEU A 86 3.33 5.85 -28.89
CA LEU A 86 3.86 5.54 -27.57
C LEU A 86 3.18 4.29 -27.02
N TYR A 87 3.97 3.35 -26.51
CA TYR A 87 3.50 2.13 -25.89
C TYR A 87 3.75 2.16 -24.39
N LYS A 88 2.69 2.06 -23.57
CA LYS A 88 2.82 2.01 -22.12
C LYS A 88 3.61 0.76 -21.70
N THR A 89 4.54 0.92 -20.78
CA THR A 89 5.34 -0.20 -20.25
C THR A 89 5.11 -0.45 -18.78
N ALA A 90 4.97 0.60 -17.97
CA ALA A 90 4.78 0.47 -16.53
C ALA A 90 4.11 1.70 -15.92
N ASP A 91 3.61 1.49 -14.71
CA ASP A 91 3.11 2.51 -13.81
C ASP A 91 4.11 2.70 -12.67
N ILE A 92 4.55 3.93 -12.46
CA ILE A 92 5.54 4.31 -11.47
C ILE A 92 4.87 5.16 -10.40
N CYS A 93 4.88 4.64 -9.17
CA CYS A 93 4.32 5.31 -8.00
C CYS A 93 5.30 5.40 -6.82
N HIS A 94 6.54 4.90 -6.97
CA HIS A 94 7.55 4.93 -5.93
C HIS A 94 8.80 5.69 -6.37
N ILE A 95 9.44 6.35 -5.40
CA ILE A 95 10.75 6.97 -5.53
C ILE A 95 11.66 6.48 -4.40
N VAL A 96 12.87 6.10 -4.75
CA VAL A 96 13.95 5.82 -3.80
C VAL A 96 14.81 7.07 -3.71
N GLU A 97 14.82 7.70 -2.54
CA GLU A 97 15.62 8.90 -2.29
C GLU A 97 16.86 8.54 -1.50
N CYS A 98 18.04 8.66 -2.12
CA CYS A 98 19.32 8.33 -1.53
C CYS A 98 20.06 9.55 -0.98
N VAL A 99 20.70 9.35 0.17
CA VAL A 99 21.51 10.31 0.90
C VAL A 99 22.83 9.66 1.36
N TYR A 100 23.83 10.46 1.71
CA TYR A 100 25.13 9.96 2.16
C TYR A 100 25.10 9.38 3.58
N GLU A 101 24.24 9.92 4.43
CA GLU A 101 24.12 9.52 5.83
C GLU A 101 22.79 8.81 6.06
N GLU A 102 22.79 7.78 6.89
CA GLU A 102 21.56 7.09 7.26
C GLU A 102 20.70 8.02 8.12
N ARG A 103 19.44 8.20 7.71
CA ARG A 103 18.46 8.98 8.45
C ARG A 103 17.51 8.07 9.20
N ALA A 104 16.99 8.57 10.32
CA ALA A 104 15.89 7.92 11.04
C ALA A 104 14.65 7.74 10.14
N LYS A 105 13.70 6.90 10.57
CA LYS A 105 12.47 6.61 9.81
C LYS A 105 11.76 7.90 9.39
N GLU A 106 11.91 8.25 8.12
CA GLU A 106 11.20 9.37 7.49
C GLU A 106 9.79 8.91 7.06
N LYS A 107 8.94 9.87 6.69
CA LYS A 107 7.61 9.54 6.16
C LYS A 107 7.72 8.74 4.87
N ASN A 108 6.99 7.64 4.79
CA ASN A 108 6.93 6.74 3.63
C ASN A 108 6.24 7.36 2.39
N GLU A 109 5.82 8.63 2.44
CA GLU A 109 5.14 9.30 1.33
C GLU A 109 5.73 10.69 1.07
N THR A 110 5.82 11.06 -0.21
CA THR A 110 6.21 12.40 -0.62
C THR A 110 5.00 13.34 -0.71
N ILE A 111 5.25 14.64 -0.50
CA ILE A 111 4.24 15.71 -0.60
C ILE A 111 4.23 16.33 -2.00
N HIS A 112 5.32 16.17 -2.75
CA HIS A 112 5.53 16.76 -4.06
C HIS A 112 5.49 15.70 -5.17
N GLY A 113 4.98 16.06 -6.34
CA GLY A 113 5.22 15.30 -7.56
C GLY A 113 6.64 15.54 -8.10
N ILE A 114 7.01 14.80 -9.15
CA ILE A 114 8.34 14.91 -9.78
C ILE A 114 8.50 16.22 -10.56
N CYS A 115 7.46 16.63 -11.27
CA CYS A 115 7.51 17.82 -12.12
C CYS A 115 7.42 19.12 -11.30
N PRO A 116 8.12 20.20 -11.69
CA PRO A 116 8.11 21.47 -10.95
C PRO A 116 6.71 22.04 -10.64
N PRO A 117 5.71 22.01 -11.57
CA PRO A 117 4.35 22.48 -11.28
C PRO A 117 3.60 21.68 -10.21
N LEU A 118 4.07 20.48 -9.88
CA LEU A 118 3.48 19.55 -8.91
C LEU A 118 4.13 19.67 -7.52
N LYS A 119 4.87 20.76 -7.25
CA LYS A 119 5.34 21.07 -5.90
C LYS A 119 4.15 21.25 -4.96
N ASN A 120 4.12 20.44 -3.89
CA ASN A 120 3.06 20.41 -2.88
C ASN A 120 1.69 19.97 -3.43
N VAL A 121 1.67 19.10 -4.44
CA VAL A 121 0.44 18.66 -5.12
C VAL A 121 -0.63 18.14 -4.14
N LYS A 122 -0.24 17.37 -3.11
CA LYS A 122 -1.16 16.85 -2.07
C LYS A 122 -1.90 17.95 -1.30
N LYS A 123 -1.24 19.09 -1.06
CA LYS A 123 -1.82 20.20 -0.28
C LYS A 123 -2.50 21.22 -1.18
N LYS A 124 -1.99 21.45 -2.39
CA LYS A 124 -2.39 22.57 -3.25
C LYS A 124 -3.34 22.19 -4.38
N ARG A 125 -3.20 21.01 -4.99
CA ARG A 125 -3.85 20.66 -6.26
C ARG A 125 -4.82 19.49 -6.14
N PHE A 126 -4.59 18.58 -5.21
CA PHE A 126 -5.53 17.49 -4.98
C PHE A 126 -6.73 18.00 -4.22
N ARG A 127 -7.91 17.88 -4.84
CA ARG A 127 -9.19 18.09 -4.16
C ARG A 127 -9.25 17.12 -2.98
N LYS A 128 -9.42 17.65 -1.78
CA LYS A 128 -9.64 16.82 -0.59
C LYS A 128 -11.01 16.16 -0.74
N THR A 129 -11.04 14.84 -0.83
CA THR A 129 -12.28 14.09 -0.69
C THR A 129 -12.69 14.17 0.79
N LEU A 130 -13.98 14.36 1.06
CA LEU A 130 -14.54 14.29 2.42
C LEU A 130 -14.49 12.87 3.02
N PHE A 131 -13.97 11.90 2.25
CA PHE A 131 -13.74 10.54 2.70
C PHE A 131 -12.55 10.53 3.66
N ASN A 132 -12.85 10.27 4.94
CA ASN A 132 -11.88 10.27 6.00
C ASN A 132 -10.91 9.08 5.80
N LYS A 133 -9.64 9.35 5.48
CA LYS A 133 -8.64 8.28 5.34
C LYS A 133 -8.47 7.49 6.64
N ASP A 134 -8.69 8.15 7.77
CA ASP A 134 -8.66 7.50 9.07
C ASP A 134 -9.77 6.45 9.16
N PHE A 135 -10.96 6.74 8.61
CA PHE A 135 -12.06 5.78 8.51
C PHE A 135 -11.71 4.57 7.63
N ALA A 136 -10.92 4.76 6.57
CA ALA A 136 -10.50 3.63 5.72
C ALA A 136 -9.49 2.71 6.45
N VAL A 137 -8.54 3.32 7.17
CA VAL A 137 -7.56 2.58 7.99
C VAL A 137 -8.26 1.90 9.16
N GLU A 138 -9.21 2.58 9.79
CA GLU A 138 -10.07 2.05 10.83
C GLU A 138 -10.92 0.90 10.30
N ALA A 139 -11.56 1.05 9.14
CA ALA A 139 -12.34 -0.02 8.51
C ALA A 139 -11.48 -1.26 8.22
N GLU A 140 -10.23 -1.10 7.75
CA GLU A 140 -9.33 -2.24 7.56
C GLU A 140 -9.00 -2.94 8.88
N LYS A 141 -8.74 -2.17 9.95
CA LYS A 141 -8.48 -2.72 11.29
C LYS A 141 -9.71 -3.44 11.84
N VAL A 142 -10.88 -2.80 11.78
CA VAL A 142 -12.17 -3.36 12.20
C VAL A 142 -12.48 -4.64 11.42
N SER A 143 -12.20 -4.67 10.12
CA SER A 143 -12.41 -5.88 9.30
C SER A 143 -11.51 -7.04 9.73
N LYS A 144 -10.24 -6.75 10.10
CA LYS A 144 -9.31 -7.78 10.61
C LYS A 144 -9.75 -8.31 11.97
N GLU A 145 -10.14 -7.42 12.88
CA GLU A 145 -10.66 -7.78 14.21
C GLU A 145 -11.95 -8.61 14.08
N LEU A 146 -12.88 -8.18 13.24
CA LEU A 146 -14.13 -8.90 12.98
C LEU A 146 -13.86 -10.28 12.38
N TYR A 147 -12.96 -10.38 11.40
CA TYR A 147 -12.58 -11.66 10.83
C TYR A 147 -11.98 -12.60 11.89
N TYR A 148 -11.11 -12.08 12.76
CA TYR A 148 -10.53 -12.85 13.86
C TYR A 148 -11.59 -13.34 14.84
N LEU A 149 -12.52 -12.46 15.25
CA LEU A 149 -13.64 -12.80 16.14
C LEU A 149 -14.51 -13.90 15.54
N LEU A 150 -14.95 -13.72 14.29
CA LEU A 150 -15.81 -14.69 13.61
C LEU A 150 -15.10 -16.02 13.34
N SER A 151 -13.79 -15.98 13.06
CA SER A 151 -13.01 -17.21 12.88
C SER A 151 -12.89 -17.98 14.20
N THR A 152 -12.70 -17.27 15.32
CA THR A 152 -12.64 -17.88 16.66
C THR A 152 -13.99 -18.47 17.06
N ASP A 153 -15.09 -17.78 16.75
CA ASP A 153 -16.45 -18.27 16.98
C ASP A 153 -16.77 -19.53 16.17
N LEU A 154 -16.27 -19.63 14.94
CA LEU A 154 -16.42 -20.85 14.11
C LEU A 154 -15.67 -22.06 14.67
N GLU A 155 -14.56 -21.84 15.38
CA GLU A 155 -13.80 -22.90 16.05
C GLU A 155 -14.42 -23.30 17.41
N ALA A 156 -15.30 -22.47 17.97
CA ALA A 156 -15.96 -22.72 19.25
C ALA A 156 -17.11 -23.73 19.12
N CYS A 157 -17.37 -24.48 20.19
CA CYS A 157 -18.52 -25.39 20.24
C CYS A 157 -19.87 -24.64 20.31
N SER A 158 -19.87 -23.40 20.82
CA SER A 158 -21.06 -22.54 20.94
C SER A 158 -20.60 -21.10 21.16
N SER A 159 -21.26 -20.16 20.48
CA SER A 159 -21.01 -18.72 20.61
C SER A 159 -22.30 -17.97 20.93
N LYS A 160 -22.21 -16.99 21.83
CA LYS A 160 -23.32 -16.10 22.24
C LYS A 160 -22.78 -14.69 22.45
N PHE A 161 -23.50 -13.68 21.97
CA PHE A 161 -23.18 -12.28 22.23
C PHE A 161 -24.36 -11.57 22.92
N GLU A 162 -24.08 -10.54 23.70
CA GLU A 162 -25.07 -9.68 24.37
C GLU A 162 -24.55 -8.24 24.38
N ILE A 163 -25.43 -7.27 24.11
CA ILE A 163 -25.05 -5.84 24.11
C ILE A 163 -25.28 -5.27 25.51
N ILE A 164 -24.20 -4.89 26.18
CA ILE A 164 -24.26 -4.25 27.50
C ILE A 164 -24.17 -2.73 27.32
N TYR A 165 -25.23 -2.02 27.68
CA TYR A 165 -25.26 -0.55 27.64
C TYR A 165 -24.70 0.05 28.94
N GLU A 166 -23.70 0.92 28.83
CA GLU A 166 -23.18 1.71 29.96
C GLU A 166 -23.99 3.01 30.17
N GLY A 167 -24.42 3.29 31.41
CA GLY A 167 -25.17 4.50 31.81
C GLY A 167 -26.30 4.27 32.83
N ASP A 168 -26.90 5.37 33.31
CA ASP A 168 -27.99 5.35 34.30
C ASP A 168 -29.26 4.61 33.79
N PRO A 169 -29.99 3.91 34.68
CA PRO A 169 -31.10 3.03 34.30
C PRO A 169 -32.27 3.72 33.59
N THR A 170 -32.42 5.04 33.73
CA THR A 170 -33.49 5.83 33.11
C THR A 170 -33.27 6.11 31.62
N GLU A 171 -32.04 6.01 31.10
CA GLU A 171 -31.76 6.08 29.67
C GLU A 171 -31.85 4.73 28.96
N LYS A 172 -31.79 3.61 29.71
CA LYS A 172 -31.82 2.24 29.16
C LYS A 172 -33.12 1.92 28.44
N ALA A 173 -34.23 2.58 28.83
CA ALA A 173 -35.54 2.39 28.21
C ALA A 173 -35.74 3.13 26.87
N LYS A 174 -34.81 4.01 26.46
CA LYS A 174 -34.94 4.84 25.25
C LYS A 174 -34.01 4.43 24.10
N LYS A 175 -33.14 3.44 24.29
CA LYS A 175 -32.16 3.02 23.27
C LYS A 175 -32.72 1.82 22.48
N GLN A 176 -32.62 1.96 21.16
CA GLN A 176 -33.26 1.20 20.09
C GLN A 176 -33.46 -0.31 20.36
N CYS A 177 -34.68 -0.80 20.13
CA CYS A 177 -35.00 -2.21 20.00
C CYS A 177 -34.10 -2.84 18.93
N GLU A 178 -33.37 -3.92 19.27
CA GLU A 178 -32.38 -4.62 18.43
C GLU A 178 -32.88 -4.91 17.00
N LYS A 179 -34.19 -5.16 16.86
CA LYS A 179 -34.88 -5.38 15.59
C LYS A 179 -34.73 -4.22 14.60
N SER A 180 -34.61 -3.00 15.10
CA SER A 180 -34.44 -1.80 14.29
C SER A 180 -33.00 -1.63 13.78
N LEU A 181 -32.01 -2.24 14.44
CA LEU A 181 -30.59 -2.05 14.10
C LEU A 181 -30.01 -3.21 13.30
N PHE A 182 -30.42 -4.44 13.61
CA PHE A 182 -29.88 -5.66 12.98
C PHE A 182 -30.89 -6.42 12.11
N GLY A 183 -32.12 -5.94 11.99
CA GLY A 183 -33.20 -6.66 11.29
C GLY A 183 -33.67 -7.89 12.05
N GLN A 184 -34.45 -8.76 11.39
CA GLN A 184 -34.92 -10.01 11.97
C GLN A 184 -33.75 -10.99 12.09
N LEU A 185 -33.21 -11.14 13.30
CA LEU A 185 -32.23 -12.20 13.62
C LEU A 185 -32.93 -13.56 13.53
N SER A 186 -32.45 -14.42 12.63
CA SER A 186 -32.81 -15.84 12.64
C SER A 186 -32.15 -16.49 13.85
N SER A 187 -32.94 -16.83 14.86
CA SER A 187 -32.48 -17.69 15.95
C SER A 187 -32.44 -19.12 15.42
N ASP A 188 -31.23 -19.65 15.21
CA ASP A 188 -31.05 -21.08 14.93
C ASP A 188 -31.13 -21.84 16.24
N SER A 189 -32.34 -21.91 16.80
CA SER A 189 -32.66 -22.75 17.95
C SER A 189 -33.33 -24.00 17.40
N SER A 190 -32.53 -24.99 17.02
CA SER A 190 -33.04 -26.35 16.82
C SER A 190 -33.35 -26.98 18.17
N GLU A 191 -34.45 -26.55 18.80
CA GLU A 191 -35.07 -27.30 19.89
C GLU A 191 -35.64 -28.59 19.31
N SER A 192 -34.92 -29.70 19.52
CA SER A 192 -35.44 -31.05 19.31
C SER A 192 -36.31 -31.39 20.51
N GLU A 193 -37.63 -31.20 20.37
CA GLU A 193 -38.63 -31.73 21.30
C GLU A 193 -38.57 -33.27 21.30
N ASN A 194 -37.86 -33.86 22.27
CA ASN A 194 -38.07 -35.25 22.65
C ASN A 194 -39.15 -35.29 23.75
N ASN A 195 -40.41 -35.42 23.33
CA ASN A 195 -41.49 -35.86 24.20
C ASN A 195 -41.32 -37.35 24.51
N SER A 196 -40.80 -37.68 25.69
CA SER A 196 -40.97 -39.00 26.29
C SER A 196 -42.11 -38.93 27.31
N ASN A 197 -43.26 -39.46 26.91
CA ASN A 197 -44.38 -39.79 27.82
C ASN A 197 -44.00 -40.99 28.69
N GLU A 198 -44.08 -40.84 30.00
CA GLU A 198 -44.56 -41.86 30.95
C GLU A 198 -45.50 -41.20 31.96
#